data_AF-A0A9Y1FNS3-F1
#
_entry.id   AF-A0A9Y1FNS3-F1
#
_cell.length_a   1.000
_cell.length_b   1.000
_cell.length_c   1.000
_cell.angle_alpha   90.00
_cell.angle_beta   90.00
_cell.angle_gamma   90.00
#
_symmetry.space_group_name_H-M   'P 1'
#
loop_
_entity.id
_entity.type
_entity.pdbx_description
1 polymer ?
#
loop_
_entity_poly.entity_id
_entity_poly.type
_entity_poly.pdbx_seq_one_letter_code
_entity_poly.pdbx_strand_id
1 'polypeptide(L)'
;MNLTTQLVLKISNVLPKLSYFIPGKAHPEVVKLCVEELKKAGFDIPMYDYENEGYQWVSWTLNEILIFDFVAFNDQKLILGESRFYRNSFVPIEDIKDFIERITRVKPEGRKIHALFISNLPIDSEGYSIINKFEDINFETVIASVQI
;
A
#
# COMPACT_ATOMS: atom_id res chain seq x y z
N MET A 1 -18.06 10.01 -2.12
CA MET A 1 -16.65 10.19 -1.71
C MET A 1 -15.85 9.07 -2.36
N ASN A 2 -14.70 9.35 -2.98
CA ASN A 2 -13.88 8.29 -3.58
C ASN A 2 -13.13 7.49 -2.49
N LEU A 3 -12.74 6.24 -2.80
CA LEU A 3 -12.10 5.31 -1.86
C LEU A 3 -10.84 5.92 -1.22
N THR A 4 -10.02 6.63 -2.00
CA THR A 4 -8.78 7.27 -1.57
C THR A 4 -9.05 8.32 -0.48
N THR A 5 -10.04 9.20 -0.67
CA THR A 5 -10.42 10.22 0.34
C THR A 5 -10.96 9.56 1.61
N GLN A 6 -11.74 8.49 1.47
CA GLN A 6 -12.28 7.75 2.60
C GLN A 6 -11.16 7.09 3.42
N LEU A 7 -10.19 6.48 2.73
CA LEU A 7 -9.01 5.89 3.37
C LEU A 7 -8.18 6.95 4.09
N VAL A 8 -7.88 8.09 3.47
CA VAL A 8 -7.17 9.20 4.13
C VAL A 8 -7.85 9.58 5.45
N LEU A 9 -9.15 9.87 5.42
CA LEU A 9 -9.89 10.29 6.62
C LEU A 9 -9.90 9.22 7.71
N LYS A 10 -10.11 7.96 7.34
CA LYS A 10 -10.15 6.86 8.31
C LYS A 10 -8.78 6.57 8.91
N ILE A 11 -7.73 6.59 8.10
CA ILE A 11 -6.36 6.37 8.56
C ILE A 11 -5.95 7.52 9.48
N SER A 12 -6.20 8.78 9.10
CA SER A 12 -5.93 9.95 9.96
C SER A 12 -6.64 9.88 11.33
N ASN A 13 -7.79 9.21 11.43
CA ASN A 13 -8.49 9.03 12.71
C ASN A 13 -7.90 7.91 13.59
N VAL A 14 -7.17 6.97 12.99
CA VAL A 14 -6.55 5.84 13.69
C VAL A 14 -5.11 6.18 14.08
N LEU A 15 -4.35 6.85 13.22
CA LEU A 15 -2.92 7.11 13.43
C LEU A 15 -2.56 7.77 14.79
N PRO A 16 -3.29 8.79 15.30
CA PRO A 16 -2.99 9.38 16.60
C PRO A 16 -3.24 8.44 17.79
N LYS A 17 -4.00 7.36 17.59
CA LYS A 17 -4.39 6.40 18.64
C LYS A 17 -3.44 5.21 18.72
N LEU A 18 -2.49 5.11 17.79
CA LEU A 18 -1.56 4.01 17.71
C LEU A 18 -0.56 4.10 18.87
N SER A 19 -0.54 3.08 19.72
CA SER A 19 0.28 3.04 20.94
C SER A 19 1.77 2.85 20.67
N TYR A 20 2.15 2.46 19.46
CA TYR A 20 3.53 2.32 19.03
C TYR A 20 3.66 2.54 17.53
N PHE A 21 4.83 3.03 17.14
CA PHE A 21 5.21 3.19 15.75
C PHE A 21 6.61 2.63 15.51
N ILE A 22 6.76 1.69 14.58
CA ILE A 22 8.06 1.17 14.16
C ILE A 22 8.41 1.78 12.79
N PRO A 23 9.41 2.68 12.71
CA PRO A 23 9.89 3.28 11.46
C PRO A 23 10.08 2.25 10.34
N GLY A 24 9.52 2.54 9.16
CA GLY A 24 9.69 1.70 7.98
C GLY A 24 8.94 0.36 8.00
N LYS A 25 8.06 0.10 8.98
CA LYS A 25 7.21 -1.10 9.01
C LYS A 25 5.74 -0.76 8.80
N ALA A 26 5.02 -1.74 8.26
CA ALA A 26 3.56 -1.76 8.19
C ALA A 26 2.94 -1.57 9.57
N HIS A 27 1.86 -0.79 9.66
CA HIS A 27 1.08 -0.72 10.89
C HIS A 27 -0.15 -1.63 10.81
N PRO A 28 -0.30 -2.65 11.67
CA PRO A 28 -1.36 -3.66 11.55
C PRO A 28 -2.78 -3.07 11.50
N GLU A 29 -3.07 -2.05 12.32
CA GLU A 29 -4.38 -1.40 12.32
C GLU A 29 -4.69 -0.65 11.02
N VAL A 30 -3.67 -0.07 10.39
CA VAL A 30 -3.84 0.64 9.10
C VAL A 30 -4.12 -0.38 8.00
N VAL A 31 -3.36 -1.47 7.97
CA VAL A 31 -3.58 -2.54 7.00
C VAL A 31 -4.97 -3.16 7.16
N LYS A 32 -5.37 -3.48 8.40
CA LYS A 32 -6.70 -4.00 8.71
C LYS A 32 -7.80 -3.07 8.19
N LEU A 33 -7.68 -1.78 8.47
CA LEU A 33 -8.62 -0.78 7.97
C LEU A 33 -8.68 -0.78 6.43
N CYS A 34 -7.54 -0.79 5.75
CA CYS A 34 -7.49 -0.81 4.30
C CYS A 34 -8.19 -2.05 3.73
N VAL A 35 -7.91 -3.22 4.28
CA VAL A 35 -8.55 -4.48 3.90
C VAL A 35 -10.06 -4.43 4.10
N GLU A 36 -10.54 -3.92 5.24
CA GLU A 36 -11.98 -3.79 5.52
C GLU A 36 -12.68 -2.87 4.52
N GLU A 37 -12.06 -1.74 4.15
CA GLU A 37 -12.63 -0.81 3.18
C GLU A 37 -12.61 -1.35 1.75
N LEU A 38 -11.55 -2.07 1.37
CA LEU A 38 -11.46 -2.74 0.07
C LEU A 38 -12.52 -3.85 -0.05
N LYS A 39 -12.73 -4.63 1.00
CA LYS A 39 -13.82 -5.62 1.05
C LYS A 39 -15.20 -4.95 0.89
N LYS A 40 -15.46 -3.85 1.59
CA LYS A 40 -16.72 -3.08 1.44
C LYS A 40 -16.90 -2.51 0.03
N ALA A 41 -15.79 -2.20 -0.64
CA ALA A 41 -15.78 -1.74 -2.04
C ALA A 41 -15.90 -2.89 -3.06
N GLY A 42 -16.07 -4.15 -2.61
CA GLY A 42 -16.28 -5.30 -3.48
C GLY A 42 -15.00 -5.91 -4.05
N PHE A 43 -13.86 -5.73 -3.39
CA PHE A 43 -12.63 -6.44 -3.73
C PHE A 43 -12.49 -7.73 -2.94
N ASP A 44 -12.02 -8.77 -3.62
CA ASP A 44 -11.58 -10.02 -3.04
C ASP A 44 -10.18 -9.88 -2.43
N ILE A 45 -9.96 -10.55 -1.31
CA ILE A 45 -8.69 -10.54 -0.58
C ILE A 45 -8.19 -11.99 -0.53
N PRO A 46 -7.14 -12.34 -1.29
CA PRO A 46 -6.76 -13.73 -1.55
C PRO A 46 -6.32 -14.49 -0.28
N MET A 47 -5.81 -13.80 0.74
CA MET A 47 -5.48 -14.37 2.04
C MET A 47 -5.34 -13.26 3.08
N TYR A 48 -5.98 -13.41 4.23
CA TYR A 48 -5.81 -12.53 5.40
C TYR A 48 -5.58 -13.41 6.61
N ASP A 49 -4.31 -13.63 6.98
CA ASP A 49 -3.95 -14.23 8.25
C ASP A 49 -3.22 -13.19 9.10
N TYR A 50 -3.94 -12.63 10.07
CA TYR A 50 -3.44 -11.58 10.96
C TYR A 50 -2.46 -12.12 12.01
N GLU A 51 -2.50 -13.43 12.31
CA GLU A 51 -1.75 -13.99 13.44
C GLU A 51 -0.24 -14.20 13.17
N ASN A 52 0.22 -14.03 11.92
CA ASN A 52 1.59 -14.36 11.49
C ASN A 52 2.45 -13.18 10.97
N GLU A 53 2.24 -11.95 11.48
CA GLU A 53 3.15 -10.79 11.33
C GLU A 53 3.68 -10.47 9.91
N GLY A 54 2.88 -10.61 8.86
CA GLY A 54 3.25 -10.10 7.53
C GLY A 54 2.49 -10.79 6.40
N TYR A 55 1.92 -9.99 5.49
CA TYR A 55 1.13 -10.50 4.38
C TYR A 55 2.08 -10.91 3.24
N GLN A 56 2.04 -12.19 2.87
CA GLN A 56 2.82 -12.71 1.75
C GLN A 56 1.90 -12.87 0.54
N TRP A 57 2.15 -12.12 -0.53
CA TRP A 57 1.58 -12.46 -1.83
C TRP A 57 2.58 -13.35 -2.57
N VAL A 58 2.22 -14.61 -2.79
CA VAL A 58 3.02 -15.50 -3.62
C VAL A 58 2.59 -15.28 -5.06
N SER A 59 3.49 -14.75 -5.89
CA SER A 59 3.26 -14.70 -7.33
C SER A 59 3.38 -16.11 -7.90
N TRP A 60 2.25 -16.74 -8.26
CA TRP A 60 2.22 -18.10 -8.82
C TRP A 60 2.92 -18.23 -10.18
N THR A 61 3.34 -17.11 -10.79
CA THR A 61 3.91 -17.10 -12.15
C THR A 61 5.44 -17.03 -12.22
N LEU A 62 6.13 -16.84 -11.09
CA LEU A 62 7.59 -16.62 -11.06
C LEU A 62 8.37 -17.44 -10.01
N ASN A 63 7.73 -18.30 -9.19
CA ASN A 63 8.35 -18.93 -8.02
C ASN A 63 9.03 -17.92 -7.06
N GLU A 64 8.62 -16.66 -7.10
CA GLU A 64 9.13 -15.58 -6.25
C GLU A 64 8.00 -15.11 -5.32
N ILE A 65 8.32 -15.04 -4.02
CA ILE A 65 7.41 -14.53 -3.00
C ILE A 65 7.59 -13.01 -2.95
N LEU A 66 6.56 -12.26 -3.36
CA LEU A 66 6.57 -10.79 -3.34
C LEU A 66 5.69 -10.31 -2.20
N ILE A 67 6.30 -9.68 -1.20
CA ILE A 67 5.61 -9.27 0.02
C ILE A 67 5.00 -7.88 -0.18
N PHE A 68 3.70 -7.78 0.06
CA PHE A 68 2.93 -6.54 0.09
C PHE A 68 2.12 -6.52 1.37
N ASP A 69 1.92 -5.36 1.99
CA ASP A 69 1.16 -5.27 3.23
C ASP A 69 -0.30 -5.68 3.03
N PHE A 70 -0.87 -5.49 1.84
CA PHE A 70 -2.14 -6.11 1.49
C PHE A 70 -2.28 -6.21 -0.03
N VAL A 71 -3.05 -7.21 -0.46
CA VAL A 71 -3.44 -7.38 -1.86
C VAL A 71 -4.94 -7.51 -1.93
N ALA A 72 -5.53 -6.83 -2.91
CA ALA A 72 -6.96 -6.92 -3.19
C ALA A 72 -7.18 -6.97 -4.69
N PHE A 73 -8.18 -7.69 -5.16
CA PHE A 73 -8.47 -7.73 -6.60
C PHE A 73 -9.95 -7.84 -6.87
N ASN A 74 -10.32 -7.51 -8.10
CA ASN A 74 -11.61 -7.86 -8.69
C ASN A 74 -11.39 -8.15 -10.19
N ASP A 75 -12.46 -8.21 -10.97
CA ASP A 75 -12.37 -8.50 -12.42
C ASP A 75 -11.58 -7.44 -13.22
N GLN A 76 -11.45 -6.21 -12.68
CA GLN A 76 -10.85 -5.08 -13.41
C GLN A 76 -9.47 -4.69 -12.88
N LYS A 77 -9.26 -4.82 -11.57
CA LYS A 77 -8.13 -4.20 -10.87
C LYS A 77 -7.44 -5.20 -9.95
N LEU A 78 -6.12 -5.07 -9.88
CA LEU A 78 -5.27 -5.67 -8.87
C LEU A 78 -4.66 -4.53 -8.04
N ILE A 79 -5.02 -4.45 -6.77
CA ILE A 79 -4.50 -3.50 -5.80
C ILE A 79 -3.33 -4.13 -5.06
N LEU A 80 -2.19 -3.46 -5.09
CA LEU A 80 -0.98 -3.83 -4.35
C LEU A 80 -0.69 -2.70 -3.36
N GLY A 81 -0.80 -3.01 -2.07
CA GLY A 81 -0.78 -2.02 -1.01
C GLY A 81 0.46 -2.11 -0.12
N GLU A 82 1.02 -0.96 0.21
CA GLU A 82 2.09 -0.85 1.20
C GLU A 82 1.86 0.35 2.11
N SER A 83 2.12 0.16 3.40
CA SER A 83 1.99 1.16 4.44
C SER A 83 3.34 1.35 5.13
N ARG A 84 3.86 2.57 5.08
CA ARG A 84 5.14 2.93 5.71
C ARG A 84 5.01 4.28 6.36
N PHE A 85 5.38 4.34 7.63
CA PHE A 85 5.44 5.61 8.33
C PHE A 85 6.88 5.89 8.78
N TYR A 86 7.16 7.16 9.04
CA TYR A 86 8.52 7.63 9.27
C TYR A 86 8.53 8.81 10.23
N ARG A 87 9.72 9.17 10.70
CA ARG A 87 9.98 10.37 11.50
C ARG A 87 10.66 11.49 10.70
N ASN A 88 10.89 11.27 9.40
CA ASN A 88 11.56 12.20 8.51
C ASN A 88 10.59 13.28 7.99
N SER A 89 11.05 14.11 7.03
CA SER A 89 10.19 15.08 6.33
C SER A 89 9.52 14.53 5.08
N PHE A 90 10.13 13.51 4.45
CA PHE A 90 9.63 12.84 3.24
C PHE A 90 9.78 11.33 3.36
N VAL A 91 9.02 10.59 2.55
CA VAL A 91 9.22 9.14 2.36
C VAL A 91 10.63 8.90 1.80
N PRO A 92 11.44 7.99 2.37
CA PRO A 92 12.74 7.62 1.82
C PRO A 92 12.62 7.11 0.39
N ILE A 93 13.50 7.60 -0.48
CA ILE A 93 13.49 7.26 -1.91
C ILE A 93 13.70 5.77 -2.17
N GLU A 94 14.51 5.10 -1.32
CA GLU A 94 14.78 3.66 -1.45
C GLU A 94 13.52 2.82 -1.21
N ASP A 95 12.64 3.21 -0.29
CA ASP A 95 11.38 2.49 -0.06
C ASP A 95 10.43 2.62 -1.26
N ILE A 96 10.45 3.77 -1.95
CA ILE A 96 9.70 3.96 -3.20
C ILE A 96 10.28 3.09 -4.32
N LYS A 97 11.61 3.05 -4.47
CA LYS A 97 12.29 2.19 -5.46
C LYS A 97 11.94 0.72 -5.22
N ASP A 98 12.08 0.26 -3.99
CA ASP A 98 11.81 -1.12 -3.60
C ASP A 98 10.36 -1.52 -3.86
N PHE A 99 9.41 -0.65 -3.51
CA PHE A 99 7.99 -0.90 -3.76
C PHE A 99 7.68 -0.98 -5.26
N ILE A 100 8.17 -0.01 -6.04
CA ILE A 100 7.93 0.03 -7.49
C ILE A 100 8.59 -1.17 -8.18
N GLU A 101 9.81 -1.53 -7.82
CA GLU A 101 10.49 -2.71 -8.34
C GLU A 101 9.66 -3.99 -8.07
N ARG A 102 9.15 -4.17 -6.85
CA ARG A 102 8.26 -5.31 -6.54
C ARG A 102 7.00 -5.31 -7.40
N ILE A 103 6.33 -4.17 -7.57
CA ILE A 103 5.10 -4.08 -8.38
C ILE A 103 5.38 -4.46 -9.84
N THR A 104 6.48 -3.98 -10.41
CA THR A 104 6.81 -4.22 -11.83
C THR A 104 7.08 -5.69 -12.16
N ARG A 105 7.35 -6.52 -11.14
CA ARG A 105 7.51 -7.98 -11.28
C ARG A 105 6.17 -8.72 -11.23
N VAL A 106 5.07 -8.06 -10.88
CA VAL A 106 3.74 -8.67 -10.80
C VAL A 106 3.12 -8.78 -12.18
N LYS A 107 2.65 -9.97 -12.55
CA LYS A 107 1.83 -10.19 -13.73
C LYS A 107 0.34 -10.04 -13.34
N PRO A 108 -0.39 -9.05 -13.87
CA PRO A 108 -1.74 -8.76 -13.36
C PRO A 108 -2.86 -9.59 -14.00
N GLU A 109 -2.53 -10.58 -14.85
CA GLU A 109 -3.49 -11.52 -15.46
C GLU A 109 -4.69 -10.83 -16.15
N GLY A 110 -4.42 -9.77 -16.92
CA GLY A 110 -5.45 -9.00 -17.63
C GLY A 110 -6.13 -7.90 -16.81
N ARG A 111 -5.76 -7.73 -15.54
CA ARG A 111 -6.21 -6.63 -14.68
C ARG A 111 -5.29 -5.42 -14.82
N LYS A 112 -5.78 -4.23 -14.45
CA LYS A 112 -4.93 -3.04 -14.25
C LYS A 112 -4.32 -3.06 -12.86
N ILE A 113 -3.02 -2.78 -12.75
CA ILE A 113 -2.36 -2.61 -11.46
C ILE A 113 -2.70 -1.23 -10.90
N HIS A 114 -3.20 -1.22 -9.67
CA HIS A 114 -3.35 -0.03 -8.84
C HIS A 114 -2.41 -0.15 -7.65
N ALA A 115 -1.33 0.61 -7.66
CA ALA A 115 -0.37 0.65 -6.56
C ALA A 115 -0.85 1.66 -5.52
N LEU A 116 -1.03 1.21 -4.28
CA LEU A 116 -1.50 2.05 -3.18
C LEU A 116 -0.41 2.19 -2.11
N PHE A 117 0.22 3.35 -2.05
CA PHE A 117 1.25 3.64 -1.05
C PHE A 117 0.69 4.55 0.04
N ILE A 118 0.74 4.10 1.29
CA ILE A 118 0.16 4.77 2.45
C ILE A 118 1.28 5.26 3.36
N SER A 119 1.29 6.55 3.67
CA SER A 119 2.30 7.14 4.56
C SER A 119 1.80 8.32 5.37
N ASN A 120 2.53 8.69 6.43
CA ASN A 120 2.37 9.97 7.13
C ASN A 120 3.16 11.11 6.48
N LEU A 121 4.04 10.80 5.52
CA LEU A 121 4.88 11.78 4.85
C LEU A 121 4.56 11.84 3.36
N PRO A 122 4.76 13.01 2.72
CA PRO A 122 4.68 13.11 1.28
C PRO A 122 5.84 12.40 0.57
N ILE A 123 5.60 12.01 -0.68
CA ILE A 123 6.64 11.62 -1.64
C ILE A 123 7.14 12.91 -2.32
N ASP A 124 8.46 13.05 -2.43
CA ASP A 124 9.06 14.22 -3.07
C ASP A 124 9.11 14.10 -4.62
N SER A 125 9.66 15.12 -5.28
CA SER A 125 9.77 15.14 -6.74
C SER A 125 10.63 14.02 -7.31
N GLU A 126 11.64 13.56 -6.57
CA GLU A 126 12.51 12.47 -7.01
C GLU A 126 11.73 11.15 -7.01
N GLY A 127 10.98 10.88 -5.94
CA GLY A 127 10.10 9.71 -5.85
C GLY A 127 9.07 9.66 -6.98
N TYR A 128 8.39 10.79 -7.25
CA TYR A 128 7.46 10.87 -8.38
C TYR A 128 8.15 10.69 -9.74
N SER A 129 9.39 11.15 -9.91
CA SER A 129 10.15 10.92 -11.14
C SER A 129 10.45 9.43 -11.38
N ILE A 130 10.53 8.60 -10.34
CA ILE A 130 10.70 7.16 -10.46
C ILE A 130 9.37 6.50 -10.82
N ILE A 131 8.30 6.84 -10.11
CA ILE A 131 6.95 6.30 -10.33
C ILE A 131 6.49 6.56 -11.77
N ASN A 132 6.68 7.79 -12.26
CA ASN A 132 6.21 8.20 -13.58
C ASN A 132 6.90 7.51 -14.76
N LYS A 133 7.95 6.70 -14.53
CA LYS A 133 8.57 5.88 -15.57
C LYS A 133 7.72 4.65 -15.94
N PHE A 134 6.68 4.33 -15.17
CA PHE A 134 5.88 3.12 -15.31
C PHE A 134 4.43 3.46 -15.66
N GLU A 135 4.15 3.67 -16.95
CA GLU A 135 2.84 4.12 -17.45
C GLU A 135 1.69 3.12 -17.23
N ASP A 136 2.02 1.83 -17.12
CA ASP A 136 1.04 0.75 -16.93
C ASP A 136 0.51 0.62 -15.48
N ILE A 137 1.07 1.40 -14.55
CA ILE A 137 0.72 1.37 -13.13
C ILE A 137 -0.06 2.63 -12.79
N ASN A 138 -1.28 2.46 -12.28
CA ASN A 138 -1.99 3.56 -11.64
C ASN A 138 -1.51 3.68 -10.19
N PHE A 139 -0.62 4.64 -9.93
CA PHE A 139 -0.07 4.86 -8.60
C PHE A 139 -0.87 5.91 -7.83
N GLU A 140 -1.33 5.53 -6.64
CA GLU A 140 -2.05 6.40 -5.73
C GLU A 140 -1.29 6.50 -4.40
N THR A 141 -1.07 7.73 -3.93
CA THR A 141 -0.49 8.00 -2.61
C THR A 141 -1.59 8.43 -1.63
N VAL A 142 -1.68 7.74 -0.51
CA VAL A 142 -2.56 8.08 0.61
C VAL A 142 -1.69 8.67 1.71
N ILE A 143 -1.66 10.01 1.78
CA ILE A 143 -0.93 10.73 2.81
C ILE A 143 -1.90 11.06 3.94
N ALA A 144 -1.76 10.37 5.06
CA ALA A 144 -2.51 10.65 6.28
C ALA A 144 -1.55 11.26 7.30
N SER A 145 -1.54 12.59 7.40
CA SER A 145 -0.71 13.28 8.38
C SER A 145 -1.29 13.07 9.78
N VAL A 146 -0.42 12.71 10.71
CA VAL A 146 -0.65 12.81 12.15
C VAL A 146 0.01 14.12 12.55
N GLN A 147 -0.70 15.01 13.25
CA GLN A 147 0.00 15.92 14.14
C GLN A 147 0.57 15.06 15.27
N ILE A 148 1.82 14.62 15.11
CA ILE A 148 2.60 13.97 16.18
C ILE A 148 3.11 15.06 17.12
#